data_AF-A0A8X6XFI5-F1
#
_entry.id   AF-A0A8X6XFI5-F1
#
_cell.length_a   1.000
_cell.length_b   1.000
_cell.length_c   1.000
_cell.angle_alpha   90.00
_cell.angle_beta   90.00
_cell.angle_gamma   90.00
#
_symmetry.space_group_name_H-M   'P 1'
#
loop_
_entity.id
_entity.type
_entity.pdbx_description
1 polymer ?
#
loop_
_entity_poly.entity_id
_entity_poly.type
_entity_poly.pdbx_seq_one_letter_code
_entity_poly.pdbx_strand_id
1 'polypeptide(L)'
;MAFGLSKNDTKSDMAKADAIVAWMDNRDKGHAQDYYFGSKEQCSGRRGSCPDSKFPDGRDSVTLLNAAKVNGYTMITVKRPQVGMDQRYDQHVYSDGPQAIIWAIGQLNEKNEISYKDIMTSEGNVFIDFARSPQWNCPQPADYEPAPETTTTPAPTKKPQHSRARQASRTHEIRVKELEDLWNLPPLVCPSDKTFRAQIGPTGGKGRFHTIRKNVGSVAFYINGILAPEITLERGQTYTFVVEGGNDSETPSRTHPFYITDDHEGGYEQKTAAEKKKVKIFAGATANRRGNYTPTGGKFIFSRGTKSIFRYPDLKKLNPSTWYKPKTRYLLNQ
;
A
#
# COMPACT_ATOMS: atom_id res chain seq x y z
N MET A 1 -13.84 -0.62 11.03
CA MET A 1 -12.75 -1.40 11.66
C MET A 1 -11.96 -0.47 12.55
N ALA A 2 -11.47 -0.96 13.68
CA ALA A 2 -10.50 -0.28 14.52
C ALA A 2 -9.24 -1.12 14.67
N PHE A 3 -8.08 -0.48 14.70
CA PHE A 3 -6.80 -1.09 15.01
C PHE A 3 -5.99 -0.10 15.84
N GLY A 4 -5.41 -0.56 16.93
CA GLY A 4 -4.76 0.33 17.89
C GLY A 4 -3.71 -0.32 18.75
N LEU A 5 -3.06 0.51 19.56
CA LEU A 5 -2.06 0.17 20.54
C LEU A 5 -2.72 0.18 21.92
N SER A 6 -2.48 -0.86 22.71
CA SER A 6 -2.89 -0.86 24.11
C SER A 6 -2.10 0.19 24.90
N LYS A 7 -2.71 0.75 25.95
CA LYS A 7 -1.94 1.58 26.90
C LYS A 7 -0.93 0.76 27.70
N ASN A 8 -1.24 -0.52 27.89
CA ASN A 8 -0.37 -1.45 28.60
C ASN A 8 0.40 -2.31 27.60
N ASP A 9 1.72 -2.14 27.56
CA ASP A 9 2.57 -2.85 26.60
C ASP A 9 2.62 -4.37 26.84
N THR A 10 2.15 -4.85 28.00
CA THR A 10 2.11 -6.29 28.35
C THR A 10 0.74 -6.95 28.15
N LYS A 11 -0.31 -6.18 27.84
CA LYS A 11 -1.69 -6.69 27.72
C LYS A 11 -2.48 -5.98 26.64
N SER A 12 -3.26 -6.71 25.85
CA SER A 12 -4.13 -6.13 24.81
C SER A 12 -5.44 -5.63 25.39
N ASP A 13 -5.40 -4.51 26.10
CA ASP A 13 -6.56 -3.90 26.72
C ASP A 13 -7.13 -2.79 25.82
N MET A 14 -8.41 -2.90 25.44
CA MET A 14 -9.09 -1.86 24.66
C MET A 14 -9.30 -0.57 25.46
N ALA A 15 -9.46 -0.67 26.76
CA ALA A 15 -9.64 0.51 27.60
C ALA A 15 -8.33 1.31 27.64
N LYS A 16 -8.45 2.61 27.36
CA LYS A 16 -7.38 3.59 27.20
C LYS A 16 -6.47 3.35 25.99
N ALA A 17 -6.88 2.51 25.04
CA ALA A 17 -6.12 2.29 23.81
C ALA A 17 -6.14 3.52 22.90
N ASP A 18 -5.04 3.70 22.19
CA ASP A 18 -4.87 4.61 21.06
C ASP A 18 -5.22 3.82 19.80
N ALA A 19 -6.23 4.22 19.04
CA ALA A 19 -6.74 3.44 17.93
C ALA A 19 -7.06 4.29 16.70
N ILE A 20 -6.79 3.73 15.53
CA ILE A 20 -7.31 4.24 14.27
C ILE A 20 -8.65 3.57 14.01
N VAL A 21 -9.69 4.36 13.76
CA VAL A 21 -10.99 3.87 13.26
C VAL A 21 -11.09 4.19 11.77
N ALA A 22 -11.24 3.16 10.95
CA ALA A 22 -11.33 3.26 9.49
C ALA A 22 -12.60 2.59 8.96
N TRP A 23 -13.26 3.22 7.99
CA TRP A 23 -14.48 2.71 7.36
C TRP A 23 -14.62 3.20 5.93
N MET A 24 -15.56 2.59 5.21
CA MET A 24 -16.01 3.04 3.90
C MET A 24 -17.49 3.39 4.01
N ASP A 25 -17.88 4.56 3.52
CA ASP A 25 -19.28 4.99 3.53
C ASP A 25 -20.08 4.38 2.37
N ASN A 26 -21.39 4.66 2.36
CA ASN A 26 -22.31 4.15 1.35
C ASN A 26 -22.07 4.70 -0.06
N ARG A 27 -21.14 5.65 -0.23
CA ARG A 27 -20.72 6.22 -1.51
C ARG A 27 -19.33 5.72 -1.91
N ASP A 28 -18.87 4.63 -1.32
CA ASP A 28 -17.54 4.03 -1.50
C ASP A 28 -16.38 4.97 -1.17
N LYS A 29 -16.64 6.03 -0.39
CA LYS A 29 -15.59 6.92 0.08
C LYS A 29 -15.03 6.38 1.40
N GLY A 30 -13.72 6.20 1.44
CA GLY A 30 -13.02 5.82 2.66
C GLY A 30 -12.82 6.98 3.62
N HIS A 31 -12.78 6.62 4.90
CA HIS A 31 -12.52 7.51 6.01
C HIS A 31 -11.61 6.79 7.00
N ALA A 32 -10.76 7.55 7.69
CA ALA A 32 -9.95 7.09 8.80
C ALA A 32 -9.76 8.24 9.77
N GLN A 33 -9.83 7.95 11.06
CA GLN A 33 -9.75 8.94 12.11
C GLN A 33 -9.07 8.37 13.34
N ASP A 34 -8.31 9.22 14.02
CA ASP A 34 -7.68 8.93 15.31
C ASP A 34 -8.68 8.92 16.47
N TYR A 35 -8.59 7.91 17.34
CA TYR A 35 -9.52 7.65 18.44
C TYR A 35 -8.81 7.23 19.71
N TYR A 36 -9.30 7.76 20.82
CA TYR A 36 -8.98 7.31 22.16
C TYR A 36 -10.12 6.49 22.75
N PHE A 37 -9.84 5.22 23.07
CA PHE A 37 -10.81 4.28 23.61
C PHE A 37 -10.87 4.36 25.15
N GLY A 38 -11.34 5.48 25.69
CA GLY A 38 -11.29 5.74 27.14
C GLY A 38 -11.99 4.70 28.04
N SER A 39 -13.14 4.17 27.60
CA SER A 39 -13.91 3.13 28.30
C SER A 39 -14.74 2.29 27.30
N LYS A 40 -15.34 1.20 27.79
CA LYS A 40 -16.26 0.32 27.02
C LYS A 40 -17.64 0.97 26.79
N GLU A 41 -17.65 2.20 26.31
CA GLU A 41 -18.84 3.01 26.10
C GLU A 41 -18.71 3.78 24.78
N GLN A 42 -19.84 4.08 24.14
CA GLN A 42 -19.86 4.96 22.97
C GLN A 42 -19.44 6.38 23.37
N CYS A 43 -18.96 7.16 22.41
CA CYS A 43 -18.60 8.54 22.68
C CYS A 43 -19.80 9.37 23.12
N SER A 44 -19.71 9.94 24.33
CA SER A 44 -20.69 10.90 24.85
C SER A 44 -19.96 12.11 25.44
N GLY A 45 -20.02 13.23 24.71
CA GLY A 45 -19.18 14.40 24.97
C GLY A 45 -17.70 14.06 24.79
N ARG A 46 -17.02 13.75 25.89
CA ARG A 46 -15.59 13.35 25.97
C ARG A 46 -15.36 12.08 26.80
N ARG A 47 -16.42 11.31 27.05
CA ARG A 47 -16.37 10.02 27.76
C ARG A 47 -16.66 8.89 26.79
N GLY A 48 -16.18 7.69 27.10
CA GLY A 48 -16.27 6.55 26.20
C GLY A 48 -15.11 6.52 25.22
N SER A 49 -15.37 5.89 24.08
CA SER A 49 -14.43 5.77 22.97
C SER A 49 -14.73 6.84 21.92
N CYS A 50 -13.87 7.85 21.85
CA CYS A 50 -14.13 9.09 21.12
C CYS A 50 -13.03 9.40 20.10
N PRO A 51 -13.36 10.11 19.00
CA PRO A 51 -12.35 10.73 18.16
C PRO A 51 -11.46 11.67 18.98
N ASP A 52 -10.17 11.69 18.66
CA ASP A 52 -9.19 12.53 19.36
C ASP A 52 -9.48 14.01 19.22
N SER A 53 -10.06 14.40 18.08
CA SER A 53 -10.54 15.75 17.79
C SER A 53 -11.59 16.29 18.77
N LYS A 54 -12.20 15.46 19.62
CA LYS A 54 -13.14 15.90 20.67
C LYS A 54 -12.45 16.36 21.95
N PHE A 55 -11.19 16.03 22.13
CA PHE A 55 -10.42 16.42 23.31
C PHE A 55 -9.67 17.74 23.05
N PRO A 56 -9.47 18.60 24.08
CA PRO A 56 -8.81 19.90 23.90
C PRO A 56 -7.38 19.81 23.34
N ASP A 57 -6.64 18.80 23.79
CA ASP A 57 -5.23 18.60 23.42
C ASP A 57 -5.05 17.48 22.39
N GLY A 58 -6.13 16.75 22.08
CA GLY A 58 -6.12 15.65 21.11
C GLY A 58 -6.12 16.18 19.68
N ARG A 59 -5.51 15.43 18.78
CA ARG A 59 -5.42 15.78 17.35
C ARG A 59 -5.69 14.54 16.53
N ASP A 60 -6.36 14.71 15.40
CA ASP A 60 -6.46 13.65 14.41
C ASP A 60 -5.10 13.50 13.71
N SER A 61 -4.29 12.52 14.15
CA SER A 61 -2.94 12.31 13.62
C SER A 61 -2.91 11.33 12.43
N VAL A 62 -4.07 10.85 12.00
CA VAL A 62 -4.20 9.85 10.93
C VAL A 62 -4.37 10.51 9.57
N THR A 63 -3.60 10.06 8.59
CA THR A 63 -3.78 10.43 7.18
C THR A 63 -4.28 9.22 6.39
N LEU A 64 -5.45 9.35 5.77
CA LEU A 64 -5.93 8.39 4.79
C LEU A 64 -5.10 8.50 3.50
N LEU A 65 -4.44 7.41 3.10
CA LEU A 65 -3.66 7.36 1.86
C LEU A 65 -4.48 6.79 0.70
N ASN A 66 -5.26 5.75 0.96
CA ASN A 66 -6.14 5.13 -0.02
C ASN A 66 -7.27 4.37 0.63
N ALA A 67 -8.38 4.26 -0.08
CA ALA A 67 -9.47 3.38 0.26
C ALA A 67 -10.08 2.83 -1.03
N ALA A 68 -10.15 1.51 -1.13
CA ALA A 68 -10.67 0.85 -2.32
C ALA A 68 -11.33 -0.47 -1.95
N LYS A 69 -12.34 -0.85 -2.73
CA LYS A 69 -12.84 -2.23 -2.75
C LYS A 69 -12.03 -3.00 -3.79
N VAL A 70 -11.36 -4.06 -3.35
CA VAL A 70 -10.54 -4.92 -4.20
C VAL A 70 -10.96 -6.36 -3.94
N ASN A 71 -11.56 -7.01 -4.94
CA ASN A 71 -11.98 -8.42 -4.89
C ASN A 71 -12.89 -8.77 -3.70
N GLY A 72 -13.87 -7.91 -3.40
CA GLY A 72 -14.77 -8.10 -2.26
C GLY A 72 -14.18 -7.67 -0.90
N TYR A 73 -12.88 -7.36 -0.83
CA TYR A 73 -12.25 -6.80 0.37
C TYR A 73 -12.29 -5.27 0.35
N THR A 74 -12.49 -4.68 1.52
CA THR A 74 -12.29 -3.24 1.72
C THR A 74 -10.86 -3.03 2.19
N MET A 75 -10.03 -2.41 1.36
CA MET A 75 -8.65 -2.08 1.65
C MET A 75 -8.55 -0.60 1.97
N ILE A 76 -8.20 -0.28 3.22
CA ILE A 76 -7.95 1.09 3.66
C ILE A 76 -6.50 1.19 4.09
N THR A 77 -5.76 2.11 3.48
CA THR A 77 -4.36 2.37 3.80
C THR A 77 -4.25 3.71 4.49
N VAL A 78 -3.62 3.71 5.65
CA VAL A 78 -3.47 4.89 6.50
C VAL A 78 -1.99 5.12 6.82
N LYS A 79 -1.67 6.35 7.21
CA LYS A 79 -0.39 6.74 7.78
C LYS A 79 -0.64 7.42 9.12
N ARG A 80 0.17 7.10 10.12
CA ARG A 80 0.22 7.79 11.41
C ARG A 80 1.68 8.09 11.79
N PRO A 81 1.95 9.08 12.67
CA PRO A 81 3.25 9.27 13.29
C PRO A 81 3.69 8.04 14.09
N GLN A 82 5.01 7.81 14.17
CA GLN A 82 5.59 6.77 15.03
C GLN A 82 5.61 7.22 16.50
N VAL A 83 5.90 8.51 16.74
CA VAL A 83 5.90 9.12 18.07
C VAL A 83 4.47 9.54 18.40
N GLY A 84 3.99 9.26 19.62
CA GLY A 84 2.69 9.74 20.06
C GLY A 84 2.68 11.27 20.10
N MET A 85 1.67 11.90 19.50
CA MET A 85 1.62 13.35 19.37
C MET A 85 1.21 14.03 20.68
N ASP A 86 0.55 13.30 21.56
CA ASP A 86 0.35 13.67 22.96
C ASP A 86 0.53 12.50 23.94
N GLN A 87 0.66 12.80 25.23
CA GLN A 87 0.97 11.78 26.25
C GLN A 87 -0.26 10.98 26.72
N ARG A 88 -1.47 11.53 26.51
CA ARG A 88 -2.69 11.07 27.16
C ARG A 88 -3.51 10.14 26.27
N TYR A 89 -3.64 10.49 25.01
CA TYR A 89 -4.50 9.85 24.02
C TYR A 89 -3.70 8.98 23.06
N ASP A 90 -2.47 9.40 22.74
CA ASP A 90 -1.58 8.64 21.85
C ASP A 90 -0.61 7.70 22.58
N GLN A 91 -0.16 6.70 21.82
CA GLN A 91 0.92 5.78 22.13
C GLN A 91 2.02 5.84 21.07
N HIS A 92 3.25 5.61 21.52
CA HIS A 92 4.38 5.48 20.62
C HIS A 92 4.35 4.09 19.95
N VAL A 93 4.68 4.03 18.68
CA VAL A 93 4.99 2.77 17.99
C VAL A 93 6.46 2.45 18.25
N TYR A 94 6.72 1.37 18.97
CA TYR A 94 8.07 0.96 19.30
C TYR A 94 8.78 0.27 18.13
N SER A 95 10.10 0.47 18.06
CA SER A 95 10.95 -0.11 17.01
C SER A 95 11.95 -1.12 17.54
N ASP A 96 11.80 -1.55 18.79
CA ASP A 96 12.75 -2.36 19.55
C ASP A 96 12.11 -3.60 20.22
N GLY A 97 10.87 -3.94 19.87
CA GLY A 97 10.27 -5.19 20.31
C GLY A 97 8.76 -5.33 20.06
N PRO A 98 8.17 -6.43 20.56
CA PRO A 98 6.74 -6.68 20.48
C PRO A 98 5.95 -5.65 21.31
N GLN A 99 4.88 -5.13 20.72
CA GLN A 99 3.96 -4.20 21.36
C GLN A 99 2.53 -4.75 21.35
N ALA A 100 1.82 -4.59 22.47
CA ALA A 100 0.44 -5.05 22.60
C ALA A 100 -0.50 -4.20 21.72
N ILE A 101 -1.27 -4.88 20.87
CA ILE A 101 -2.23 -4.26 19.97
C ILE A 101 -3.66 -4.68 20.30
N ILE A 102 -4.62 -3.91 19.82
CA ILE A 102 -6.04 -4.23 19.83
C ILE A 102 -6.59 -4.11 18.41
N TRP A 103 -7.63 -4.87 18.10
CA TRP A 103 -8.41 -4.67 16.89
C TRP A 103 -9.89 -4.91 17.15
N ALA A 104 -10.74 -4.23 16.39
CA ALA A 104 -12.18 -4.41 16.45
C ALA A 104 -12.85 -4.23 15.09
N ILE A 105 -13.98 -4.90 14.88
CA ILE A 105 -14.86 -4.73 13.73
C ILE A 105 -16.27 -4.55 14.27
N GLY A 106 -16.90 -3.43 13.95
CA GLY A 106 -18.22 -3.09 14.45
C GLY A 106 -18.86 -1.99 13.61
N GLN A 107 -20.10 -1.67 13.95
CA GLN A 107 -20.90 -0.67 13.24
C GLN A 107 -20.58 0.76 13.72
N LEU A 108 -20.94 1.73 12.89
CA LEU A 108 -20.96 3.14 13.26
C LEU A 108 -22.39 3.60 13.49
N ASN A 109 -22.58 4.59 14.35
CA ASN A 109 -23.87 5.25 14.56
C ASN A 109 -24.11 6.34 13.50
N GLU A 110 -25.25 7.05 13.59
CA GLU A 110 -25.65 8.10 12.65
C GLU A 110 -24.68 9.30 12.59
N LYS A 111 -23.82 9.46 13.60
CA LYS A 111 -22.77 10.50 13.64
C LYS A 111 -21.44 10.03 13.05
N ASN A 112 -21.39 8.83 12.46
CA ASN A 112 -20.16 8.14 12.06
C ASN A 112 -19.20 7.89 13.24
N GLU A 113 -19.73 7.75 14.45
CA GLU A 113 -18.97 7.40 15.64
C GLU A 113 -19.17 5.92 15.98
N ILE A 114 -18.18 5.31 16.63
CA ILE A 114 -18.26 3.88 16.91
C ILE A 114 -19.49 3.51 17.76
N SER A 115 -20.18 2.44 17.33
CA SER A 115 -21.29 1.85 18.08
C SER A 115 -20.81 0.63 18.84
N TYR A 116 -21.36 0.42 20.05
CA TYR A 116 -21.03 -0.73 20.89
C TYR A 116 -21.80 -2.02 20.52
N LYS A 117 -22.73 -1.94 19.56
CA LYS A 117 -23.57 -3.07 19.17
C LYS A 117 -22.81 -4.03 18.23
N ASP A 118 -22.86 -5.33 18.54
CA ASP A 118 -22.35 -6.43 17.71
C ASP A 118 -20.89 -6.21 17.23
N ILE A 119 -19.99 -5.88 18.16
CA ILE A 119 -18.57 -5.70 17.87
C ILE A 119 -17.83 -7.04 17.99
N MET A 120 -17.04 -7.38 16.98
CA MET A 120 -16.00 -8.41 17.06
C MET A 120 -14.70 -7.76 17.50
N THR A 121 -14.02 -8.32 18.50
CA THR A 121 -12.81 -7.73 19.09
C THR A 121 -11.68 -8.75 19.15
N SER A 122 -10.44 -8.28 19.23
CA SER A 122 -9.29 -9.11 19.57
C SER A 122 -9.54 -9.90 20.87
N GLU A 123 -9.32 -11.21 20.83
CA GLU A 123 -9.38 -12.09 22.00
C GLU A 123 -7.99 -12.34 22.57
N GLY A 124 -7.86 -12.23 23.89
CA GLY A 124 -6.59 -12.42 24.58
C GLY A 124 -5.54 -11.34 24.27
N ASN A 125 -4.28 -11.64 24.60
CA ASN A 125 -3.16 -10.75 24.31
C ASN A 125 -2.62 -11.00 22.91
N VAL A 126 -2.51 -9.93 22.12
CA VAL A 126 -2.03 -9.93 20.75
C VAL A 126 -0.90 -8.91 20.65
N PHE A 127 0.25 -9.34 20.13
CA PHE A 127 1.45 -8.52 20.01
C PHE A 127 1.91 -8.43 18.57
N ILE A 128 2.42 -7.26 18.20
CA ILE A 128 3.10 -7.03 16.92
C ILE A 128 4.45 -6.38 17.20
N ASP A 129 5.51 -6.96 16.65
CA ASP A 129 6.77 -6.26 16.47
C ASP A 129 6.65 -5.42 15.20
N PHE A 130 6.66 -4.09 15.34
CA PHE A 130 6.53 -3.15 14.23
C PHE A 130 7.84 -2.92 13.47
N ALA A 131 8.99 -3.27 14.04
CA ALA A 131 10.30 -3.17 13.40
C ALA A 131 10.73 -4.44 12.66
N ARG A 132 9.96 -5.53 12.78
CA ARG A 132 10.21 -6.77 12.02
C ARG A 132 10.20 -6.51 10.51
N SER A 133 10.90 -7.38 9.77
CA SER A 133 10.80 -7.42 8.31
C SER A 133 9.32 -7.49 7.88
N PRO A 134 8.84 -6.59 7.01
CA PRO A 134 7.44 -6.59 6.59
C PRO A 134 7.03 -7.94 6.01
N GLN A 135 5.90 -8.48 6.47
CA GLN A 135 5.31 -9.72 5.94
C GLN A 135 3.84 -9.49 5.58
N TRP A 136 3.43 -10.05 4.44
CA TRP A 136 2.03 -10.07 4.03
C TRP A 136 1.37 -11.34 4.55
N ASN A 137 0.60 -11.21 5.63
CA ASN A 137 -0.11 -12.32 6.27
C ASN A 137 -1.61 -12.34 5.92
N CYS A 138 -2.05 -11.50 4.97
CA CYS A 138 -3.44 -11.48 4.56
C CYS A 138 -3.70 -12.60 3.55
N PRO A 139 -4.85 -13.30 3.66
CA PRO A 139 -5.27 -14.32 2.69
C PRO A 139 -5.21 -13.80 1.25
N GLN A 140 -4.73 -14.63 0.34
CA GLN A 140 -4.78 -14.37 -1.09
C GLN A 140 -6.16 -14.79 -1.62
N PRO A 141 -6.70 -14.14 -2.66
CA PRO A 141 -7.93 -14.57 -3.32
C PRO A 141 -7.90 -16.03 -3.79
N ALA A 142 -6.72 -16.55 -4.15
CA ALA A 142 -6.52 -17.96 -4.50
C ALA A 142 -6.63 -18.92 -3.29
N ASP A 143 -6.51 -18.42 -2.06
CA ASP A 143 -6.67 -19.22 -0.84
C ASP A 143 -8.14 -19.51 -0.54
N TYR A 144 -9.07 -18.86 -1.25
CA TYR A 144 -10.52 -19.08 -1.19
C TYR A 144 -11.04 -19.86 -2.39
N GLU A 145 -10.30 -20.84 -2.91
CA GLU A 145 -10.94 -21.84 -3.78
C GLU A 145 -12.07 -22.49 -2.98
N PRO A 146 -13.34 -22.36 -3.39
CA PRO A 146 -14.43 -23.06 -2.70
C PRO A 146 -14.09 -24.55 -2.74
N ALA A 147 -14.07 -25.18 -1.57
CA ALA A 147 -13.90 -26.62 -1.47
C ALA A 147 -14.85 -27.27 -2.49
N PRO A 148 -14.38 -28.20 -3.34
CA PRO A 148 -15.27 -28.87 -4.27
C PRO A 148 -16.39 -29.48 -3.46
N GLU A 149 -17.62 -29.04 -3.70
CA GLU A 149 -18.81 -29.62 -3.10
C GLU A 149 -18.73 -31.13 -3.34
N THR A 150 -18.42 -31.89 -2.29
CA THR A 150 -18.52 -33.35 -2.31
C THR A 150 -19.99 -33.67 -2.44
N THR A 151 -20.46 -33.72 -3.68
CA THR A 151 -21.72 -34.33 -4.05
C THR A 151 -21.56 -35.81 -3.76
N THR A 152 -22.01 -36.20 -2.57
CA THR A 152 -22.24 -37.59 -2.18
C THR A 152 -23.37 -38.14 -3.05
N THR A 153 -23.01 -38.86 -4.11
CA THR A 153 -23.94 -39.76 -4.79
C THR A 153 -23.25 -41.11 -5.03
N PRO A 154 -23.91 -42.25 -4.76
CA PRO A 154 -23.25 -43.55 -4.61
C PRO A 154 -22.84 -44.16 -5.95
N ALA A 155 -21.85 -45.06 -5.86
CA ALA A 155 -21.25 -45.78 -6.96
C ALA A 155 -22.25 -46.47 -7.91
N PRO A 156 -21.88 -46.55 -9.21
CA PRO A 156 -21.98 -47.84 -9.87
C PRO A 156 -20.70 -48.23 -10.64
N THR A 157 -20.59 -49.54 -10.76
CA THR A 157 -19.49 -50.39 -11.21
C THR A 157 -19.05 -50.25 -12.69
N LYS A 158 -17.72 -50.40 -12.86
CA LYS A 158 -16.92 -50.97 -13.97
C LYS A 158 -17.16 -50.51 -15.44
N LYS A 159 -16.10 -49.87 -15.96
CA LYS A 159 -15.52 -49.71 -17.34
C LYS A 159 -15.92 -50.75 -18.43
N PRO A 160 -15.81 -50.46 -19.75
CA PRO A 160 -14.59 -49.86 -20.36
C PRO A 160 -14.68 -48.89 -21.58
N GLN A 161 -13.59 -48.12 -21.70
CA GLN A 161 -12.92 -47.50 -22.87
C GLN A 161 -13.73 -47.05 -24.10
N HIS A 162 -13.64 -45.76 -24.44
CA HIS A 162 -13.21 -45.31 -25.78
C HIS A 162 -12.71 -43.85 -25.77
N SER A 163 -11.67 -43.64 -26.58
CA SER A 163 -10.99 -42.41 -27.02
C SER A 163 -11.74 -41.06 -26.98
N ARG A 164 -11.07 -40.01 -26.49
CA ARG A 164 -10.53 -38.92 -27.36
C ARG A 164 -9.75 -37.87 -26.57
N ALA A 165 -8.60 -37.51 -27.14
CA ALA A 165 -7.79 -36.35 -26.78
C ALA A 165 -8.49 -35.02 -27.09
N ARG A 166 -7.97 -33.93 -26.50
CA ARG A 166 -8.25 -32.50 -26.70
C ARG A 166 -9.36 -31.87 -25.83
N GLN A 167 -9.13 -31.76 -24.52
CA GLN A 167 -9.85 -30.75 -23.73
C GLN A 167 -9.12 -30.19 -22.50
N ALA A 168 -7.83 -30.53 -22.30
CA ALA A 168 -7.06 -30.05 -21.14
C ALA A 168 -6.44 -28.65 -21.31
N SER A 169 -6.35 -28.11 -22.54
CA SER A 169 -5.65 -26.84 -22.80
C SER A 169 -6.53 -25.61 -22.61
N ARG A 170 -7.85 -25.71 -22.87
CA ARG A 170 -8.77 -24.58 -22.73
C ARG A 170 -9.06 -24.22 -21.28
N THR A 171 -9.08 -25.19 -20.37
CA THR A 171 -9.36 -24.95 -18.94
C THR A 171 -8.19 -24.28 -18.22
N HIS A 172 -6.94 -24.53 -18.62
CA HIS A 172 -5.80 -23.79 -18.08
C HIS A 172 -5.72 -22.35 -18.60
N GLU A 173 -5.97 -22.10 -19.90
CA GLU A 173 -5.98 -20.74 -20.44
C GLU A 173 -7.14 -19.89 -19.90
N ILE A 174 -8.33 -20.47 -19.72
CA ILE A 174 -9.47 -19.78 -19.10
C ILE A 174 -9.16 -19.46 -17.63
N ARG A 175 -8.56 -20.40 -16.87
CA ARG A 175 -8.21 -20.20 -15.46
C ARG A 175 -7.11 -19.16 -15.25
N VAL A 176 -6.14 -19.04 -16.17
CA VAL A 176 -5.11 -17.99 -16.12
C VAL A 176 -5.74 -16.61 -16.36
N LYS A 177 -6.67 -16.50 -17.31
CA LYS A 177 -7.37 -15.24 -17.59
C LYS A 177 -8.29 -14.82 -16.43
N GLU A 178 -8.93 -15.77 -15.78
CA GLU A 178 -9.81 -15.55 -14.62
C GLU A 178 -9.00 -15.16 -13.36
N LEU A 179 -7.82 -15.75 -13.14
CA LEU A 179 -6.85 -15.35 -12.12
C LEU A 179 -6.20 -13.99 -12.38
N GLU A 180 -6.06 -13.59 -13.65
CA GLU A 180 -5.67 -12.23 -14.04
C GLU A 180 -6.78 -11.23 -13.66
N ASP A 181 -8.04 -11.49 -13.99
CA ASP A 181 -9.15 -10.58 -13.63
C ASP A 181 -9.34 -10.44 -12.10
N LEU A 182 -8.98 -11.47 -11.33
CA LEU A 182 -9.02 -11.51 -9.85
C LEU A 182 -8.00 -10.61 -9.13
N TRP A 183 -7.17 -9.85 -9.83
CA TRP A 183 -6.26 -8.87 -9.21
C TRP A 183 -6.16 -7.59 -10.05
N ASN A 184 -7.28 -7.11 -10.56
CA ASN A 184 -7.33 -5.84 -11.29
C ASN A 184 -7.36 -4.66 -10.32
N LEU A 185 -6.19 -4.22 -9.86
CA LEU A 185 -6.08 -2.95 -9.14
C LEU A 185 -6.40 -1.83 -10.14
N PRO A 186 -7.42 -0.99 -9.87
CA PRO A 186 -7.72 0.12 -10.77
C PRO A 186 -6.47 1.00 -10.91
N PRO A 187 -6.17 1.49 -12.12
CA PRO A 187 -5.07 2.43 -12.31
C PRO A 187 -5.22 3.60 -11.33
N LEU A 188 -4.12 4.00 -10.70
CA LEU A 188 -4.12 5.17 -9.85
C LEU A 188 -4.28 6.40 -10.74
N VAL A 189 -5.51 6.93 -10.78
CA VAL A 189 -5.86 8.17 -11.47
C VAL A 189 -5.23 9.33 -10.72
N CYS A 190 -4.77 10.34 -11.46
CA CYS A 190 -4.10 11.53 -10.94
C CYS A 190 -4.72 12.01 -9.62
N PRO A 191 -3.97 11.97 -8.50
CA PRO A 191 -4.49 12.47 -7.24
C PRO A 191 -4.75 13.98 -7.37
N SER A 192 -5.79 14.46 -6.70
CA SER A 192 -6.23 15.86 -6.80
C SER A 192 -5.14 16.85 -6.39
N ASP A 193 -4.28 16.46 -5.44
CA ASP A 193 -3.11 17.21 -4.96
C ASP A 193 -1.84 17.01 -5.82
N LYS A 194 -1.95 16.22 -6.91
CA LYS A 194 -0.84 15.85 -7.82
C LYS A 194 0.38 15.27 -7.09
N THR A 195 0.17 14.65 -5.93
CA THR A 195 1.24 14.08 -5.11
C THR A 195 1.10 12.57 -5.03
N PHE A 196 2.16 11.87 -5.42
CA PHE A 196 2.31 10.44 -5.24
C PHE A 196 3.24 10.17 -4.07
N ARG A 197 2.79 9.35 -3.12
CA ARG A 197 3.54 8.94 -1.94
C ARG A 197 4.01 7.53 -2.16
N ALA A 198 5.30 7.36 -2.39
CA ALA A 198 5.96 6.08 -2.59
C ALA A 198 6.55 5.59 -1.28
N GLN A 199 6.02 4.50 -0.73
CA GLN A 199 6.43 3.94 0.56
C GLN A 199 6.81 2.47 0.40
N ILE A 200 7.79 2.01 1.16
CA ILE A 200 8.17 0.60 1.15
C ILE A 200 7.23 -0.21 2.05
N GLY A 201 6.76 -1.34 1.53
CA GLY A 201 5.94 -2.29 2.27
C GLY A 201 6.21 -3.73 1.82
N PRO A 202 5.50 -4.72 2.38
CA PRO A 202 5.71 -6.12 2.02
C PRO A 202 5.31 -6.39 0.57
N THR A 203 5.97 -7.33 -0.10
CA THR A 203 5.46 -7.86 -1.37
C THR A 203 4.25 -8.75 -1.07
N GLY A 204 3.07 -8.44 -1.61
CA GLY A 204 1.76 -9.02 -1.24
C GLY A 204 1.55 -10.55 -1.40
N GLY A 205 2.47 -11.37 -0.90
CA GLY A 205 2.46 -12.84 -0.95
C GLY A 205 2.82 -13.44 -2.33
N LYS A 206 2.56 -14.74 -2.50
CA LYS A 206 2.71 -15.51 -3.74
C LYS A 206 1.64 -15.16 -4.81
N GLY A 207 1.31 -13.87 -4.94
CA GLY A 207 0.38 -13.32 -5.94
C GLY A 207 1.12 -12.52 -7.04
N ARG A 208 0.38 -11.76 -7.87
CA ARG A 208 0.85 -11.07 -9.09
C ARG A 208 2.29 -10.51 -9.05
N PHE A 209 2.73 -9.91 -7.94
CA PHE A 209 4.10 -9.35 -7.88
C PHE A 209 5.20 -10.42 -7.96
N HIS A 210 4.99 -11.58 -7.32
CA HIS A 210 5.86 -12.76 -7.43
C HIS A 210 5.73 -13.46 -8.79
N THR A 211 4.54 -13.41 -9.40
CA THR A 211 4.28 -14.03 -10.72
C THR A 211 4.85 -13.19 -11.88
N ILE A 212 4.91 -11.86 -11.74
CA ILE A 212 5.42 -10.95 -12.77
C ILE A 212 6.97 -10.92 -12.79
N ARG A 213 7.67 -11.20 -11.68
CA ARG A 213 9.14 -11.12 -11.64
C ARG A 213 9.83 -12.34 -11.00
N LYS A 214 10.89 -12.83 -11.65
CA LYS A 214 11.67 -14.02 -11.23
C LYS A 214 12.56 -13.81 -9.99
N ASN A 215 12.75 -12.58 -9.52
CA ASN A 215 13.56 -12.25 -8.34
C ASN A 215 12.90 -11.10 -7.57
N VAL A 216 11.96 -11.42 -6.69
CA VAL A 216 11.28 -10.42 -5.88
C VAL A 216 11.92 -10.37 -4.51
N GLY A 217 12.45 -9.21 -4.10
CA GLY A 217 12.86 -8.97 -2.71
C GLY A 217 11.68 -9.10 -1.74
N SER A 218 11.93 -9.01 -0.43
CA SER A 218 10.87 -9.08 0.59
C SER A 218 9.95 -7.85 0.61
N VAL A 219 10.31 -6.78 -0.10
CA VAL A 219 9.62 -5.48 -0.07
C VAL A 219 9.37 -4.90 -1.46
N ALA A 220 8.31 -4.08 -1.57
CA ALA A 220 7.90 -3.38 -2.77
C ALA A 220 7.42 -1.95 -2.47
N PHE A 221 7.42 -1.10 -3.49
CA PHE A 221 6.82 0.23 -3.38
C PHE A 221 5.30 0.17 -3.45
N TYR A 222 4.68 0.84 -2.50
CA TYR A 222 3.28 1.21 -2.48
C TYR A 222 3.17 2.67 -2.92
N ILE A 223 2.30 2.96 -3.87
CA ILE A 223 2.05 4.32 -4.35
C ILE A 223 0.67 4.74 -3.88
N ASN A 224 0.61 5.77 -3.04
CA ASN A 224 -0.59 6.18 -2.32
C ASN A 224 -1.26 4.96 -1.66
N GLY A 225 -0.48 4.09 -1.01
CA GLY A 225 -1.01 2.91 -0.33
C GLY A 225 -1.47 1.75 -1.22
N ILE A 226 -1.38 1.87 -2.54
CA ILE A 226 -1.64 0.75 -3.46
C ILE A 226 -0.32 0.05 -3.78
N LEU A 227 -0.28 -1.28 -3.70
CA LEU A 227 0.91 -2.07 -4.04
C LEU A 227 1.21 -1.94 -5.54
N ALA A 228 2.38 -1.38 -5.87
CA ALA A 228 2.95 -1.35 -7.22
C ALA A 228 1.94 -1.07 -8.37
N PRO A 229 1.12 0.00 -8.30
CA PRO A 229 0.06 0.23 -9.26
C PRO A 229 0.58 0.74 -10.61
N GLU A 230 -0.27 0.62 -11.62
CA GLU A 230 -0.19 1.44 -12.83
C GLU A 230 -0.61 2.88 -12.49
N ILE A 231 0.22 3.85 -12.85
CA ILE A 231 -0.02 5.28 -12.61
C ILE A 231 -0.33 5.96 -13.94
N THR A 232 -1.40 6.73 -14.02
CA THR A 232 -1.64 7.58 -15.20
C THR A 232 -1.40 9.04 -14.86
N LEU A 233 -0.54 9.70 -15.63
CA LEU A 233 -0.22 11.13 -15.47
C LEU A 233 -0.68 11.95 -16.67
N GLU A 234 -1.07 13.18 -16.41
CA GLU A 234 -1.37 14.15 -17.44
C GLU A 234 -0.10 14.88 -17.86
N ARG A 235 0.12 14.93 -19.17
CA ARG A 235 1.22 15.71 -19.73
C ARG A 235 0.95 17.19 -19.56
N GLY A 236 2.01 17.97 -19.39
CA GLY A 236 1.97 19.39 -19.04
C GLY A 236 1.80 19.66 -17.54
N GLN A 237 1.57 18.62 -16.71
CA GLN A 237 1.38 18.78 -15.27
C GLN A 237 2.66 18.49 -14.49
N THR A 238 2.77 19.20 -13.36
CA THR A 238 3.81 18.96 -12.36
C THR A 238 3.27 18.04 -11.28
N TYR A 239 3.97 16.94 -11.03
CA TYR A 239 3.66 15.97 -9.98
C TYR A 239 4.78 15.92 -8.96
N THR A 240 4.41 15.75 -7.69
CA THR A 240 5.38 15.57 -6.60
C THR A 240 5.43 14.09 -6.23
N PHE A 241 6.62 13.52 -6.13
CA PHE A 241 6.80 12.17 -5.60
C PHE A 241 7.50 12.29 -4.24
N VAL A 242 6.77 11.97 -3.18
CA VAL A 242 7.32 11.85 -1.83
C VAL A 242 7.76 10.41 -1.66
N VAL A 243 9.06 10.18 -1.54
CA VAL A 243 9.65 8.83 -1.52
C VAL A 243 10.17 8.53 -0.12
N GLU A 244 9.64 7.48 0.50
CA GLU A 244 10.02 6.94 1.80
C GLU A 244 10.62 5.54 1.59
N GLY A 245 11.82 5.53 1.00
CA GLY A 245 12.57 4.31 0.64
C GLY A 245 13.74 3.95 1.55
N GLY A 246 14.01 4.80 2.55
CA GLY A 246 15.22 4.72 3.38
C GLY A 246 16.48 5.23 2.66
N ASN A 247 17.49 5.59 3.45
CA ASN A 247 18.77 6.14 2.99
C ASN A 247 19.88 5.78 3.99
N ASP A 248 19.95 4.50 4.33
CA ASP A 248 20.99 3.93 5.18
C ASP A 248 22.13 3.38 4.29
N SER A 249 23.25 4.08 4.29
CA SER A 249 24.44 3.69 3.52
C SER A 249 25.16 2.47 4.10
N GLU A 250 24.96 2.17 5.38
CA GLU A 250 25.61 1.07 6.10
C GLU A 250 24.82 -0.23 5.95
N THR A 251 23.49 -0.13 5.84
CA THR A 251 22.60 -1.26 5.65
C THR A 251 21.89 -1.19 4.29
N PRO A 252 22.45 -1.73 3.19
CA PRO A 252 21.86 -1.66 1.86
C PRO A 252 20.44 -2.23 1.76
N SER A 253 20.08 -3.19 2.62
CA SER A 253 18.73 -3.75 2.70
C SER A 253 17.68 -2.79 3.27
N ARG A 254 18.10 -1.63 3.81
CA ARG A 254 17.25 -0.53 4.28
C ARG A 254 17.23 0.67 3.33
N THR A 255 17.87 0.55 2.16
CA THR A 255 17.92 1.61 1.16
C THR A 255 17.28 1.11 -0.13
N HIS A 256 16.11 1.65 -0.43
CA HIS A 256 15.31 1.32 -1.59
C HIS A 256 15.12 2.58 -2.43
N PRO A 257 15.98 2.82 -3.42
CA PRO A 257 15.84 3.99 -4.28
C PRO A 257 14.67 3.84 -5.26
N PHE A 258 14.01 4.96 -5.54
CA PHE A 258 12.89 5.04 -6.48
C PHE A 258 13.34 5.73 -7.76
N TYR A 259 13.24 5.03 -8.89
CA TYR A 259 13.56 5.57 -10.21
C TYR A 259 12.36 5.50 -11.13
N ILE A 260 12.23 6.49 -12.01
CA ILE A 260 11.36 6.42 -13.18
C ILE A 260 12.29 6.14 -14.36
N THR A 261 12.18 4.95 -14.96
CA THR A 261 13.09 4.47 -16.02
C THR A 261 12.31 3.97 -17.24
N ASP A 262 12.95 3.51 -18.31
CA ASP A 262 12.31 2.76 -19.40
C ASP A 262 12.50 1.24 -19.26
N ASP A 263 13.17 0.82 -18.20
CA ASP A 263 13.52 -0.57 -17.94
C ASP A 263 12.36 -1.30 -17.26
N HIS A 264 11.79 -2.27 -17.98
CA HIS A 264 10.65 -3.03 -17.50
C HIS A 264 10.95 -3.97 -16.32
N GLU A 265 12.22 -4.35 -16.15
CA GLU A 265 12.60 -5.25 -15.06
C GLU A 265 12.76 -4.49 -13.75
N GLY A 266 13.16 -3.22 -13.79
CA GLY A 266 13.49 -2.42 -12.63
C GLY A 266 14.77 -2.91 -11.92
N GLY A 267 14.92 -2.60 -10.63
CA GLY A 267 16.06 -3.09 -9.84
C GLY A 267 17.40 -2.50 -10.27
N TYR A 268 17.42 -1.25 -10.75
CA TYR A 268 18.61 -0.59 -11.32
C TYR A 268 19.88 -0.81 -10.50
N GLU A 269 19.82 -0.70 -9.15
CA GLU A 269 21.03 -0.86 -8.33
C GLU A 269 21.65 -2.25 -8.36
N GLN A 270 20.84 -3.28 -8.58
CA GLN A 270 21.28 -4.69 -8.65
C GLN A 270 21.85 -5.06 -10.03
N LYS A 271 21.75 -4.16 -11.02
CA LYS A 271 22.23 -4.40 -12.38
C LYS A 271 23.74 -4.20 -12.52
N THR A 272 24.34 -4.96 -13.42
CA THR A 272 25.74 -4.81 -13.81
C THR A 272 25.98 -3.46 -14.51
N ALA A 273 27.23 -3.01 -14.58
CA ALA A 273 27.56 -1.76 -15.27
C ALA A 273 27.15 -1.75 -16.76
N ALA A 274 27.18 -2.91 -17.43
CA ALA A 274 26.76 -3.06 -18.82
C ALA A 274 25.23 -2.95 -18.98
N GLU A 275 24.47 -3.48 -18.03
CA GLU A 275 23.01 -3.38 -18.01
C GLU A 275 22.55 -1.97 -17.61
N LYS A 276 23.19 -1.36 -16.60
CA LYS A 276 22.91 0.04 -16.19
C LYS A 276 23.02 1.01 -17.38
N LYS A 277 23.97 0.79 -18.31
CA LYS A 277 24.11 1.60 -19.55
C LYS A 277 22.94 1.47 -20.53
N LYS A 278 22.16 0.38 -20.47
CA LYS A 278 20.98 0.16 -21.32
C LYS A 278 19.72 0.79 -20.74
N VAL A 279 19.75 1.19 -19.46
CA VAL A 279 18.61 1.78 -18.77
C VAL A 279 18.66 3.31 -18.88
N LYS A 280 17.57 3.90 -19.34
CA LYS A 280 17.40 5.34 -19.31
C LYS A 280 16.63 5.74 -18.04
N ILE A 281 17.28 6.53 -17.20
CA ILE A 281 16.64 7.11 -16.01
C ILE A 281 16.08 8.49 -16.39
N PHE A 282 14.79 8.68 -16.14
CA PHE A 282 14.07 9.91 -16.43
C PHE A 282 13.93 10.79 -15.19
N ALA A 283 13.85 10.18 -14.01
CA ALA A 283 13.62 10.85 -12.75
C ALA A 283 14.01 9.95 -11.57
N GLY A 284 14.17 10.55 -10.39
CA GLY A 284 14.53 9.84 -9.15
C GLY A 284 16.02 9.67 -8.92
N ALA A 285 16.88 10.22 -9.79
CA ALA A 285 18.32 10.26 -9.57
C ALA A 285 18.98 11.44 -10.29
N THR A 286 20.14 11.86 -9.76
CA THR A 286 21.03 12.83 -10.39
C THR A 286 22.27 12.14 -10.94
N ALA A 287 22.61 12.40 -12.20
CA ALA A 287 23.84 11.91 -12.80
C ALA A 287 25.03 12.83 -12.43
N ASN A 288 26.13 12.23 -11.99
CA ASN A 288 27.40 12.95 -11.86
C ASN A 288 28.09 13.11 -13.22
N ARG A 289 29.19 13.88 -13.27
CA ARG A 289 29.96 14.13 -14.52
C ARG A 289 30.52 12.85 -15.18
N ARG A 290 30.57 11.73 -14.45
CA ARG A 290 31.03 10.43 -14.93
C ARG A 290 29.88 9.53 -15.40
N GLY A 291 28.63 10.02 -15.37
CA GLY A 291 27.44 9.27 -15.76
C GLY A 291 26.93 8.30 -14.70
N ASN A 292 27.44 8.33 -13.47
CA ASN A 292 26.89 7.54 -12.38
C ASN A 292 25.70 8.26 -11.77
N TYR A 293 24.65 7.50 -11.47
CA TYR A 293 23.41 8.01 -10.89
C TYR A 293 23.41 7.88 -9.38
N THR A 294 22.99 8.93 -8.69
CA THR A 294 22.74 8.94 -7.25
C THR A 294 21.24 9.18 -7.03
N PRO A 295 20.54 8.32 -6.26
CA PRO A 295 19.12 8.47 -5.99
C PRO A 295 18.78 9.82 -5.34
N THR A 296 17.61 10.37 -5.68
CA THR A 296 17.10 11.62 -5.10
C THR A 296 15.58 11.57 -4.92
N GLY A 297 15.06 12.12 -3.82
CA GLY A 297 13.65 12.54 -3.75
C GLY A 297 13.40 13.74 -4.67
N GLY A 298 12.18 13.90 -5.23
CA GLY A 298 11.98 14.97 -6.21
C GLY A 298 10.55 15.33 -6.60
N LYS A 299 10.40 16.59 -7.02
CA LYS A 299 9.25 17.11 -7.79
C LYS A 299 9.56 16.99 -9.27
N PHE A 300 8.61 16.53 -10.08
CA PHE A 300 8.80 16.28 -11.51
C PHE A 300 7.75 17.01 -12.35
N ILE A 301 8.19 17.55 -13.49
CA ILE A 301 7.32 18.20 -14.49
C ILE A 301 7.35 17.34 -15.75
N PHE A 302 6.18 16.94 -16.26
CA PHE A 302 6.10 16.20 -17.52
C PHE A 302 5.71 17.16 -18.65
N SER A 303 6.57 17.42 -19.63
CA SER A 303 6.28 18.35 -20.74
C SER A 303 6.07 17.67 -22.10
N ARG A 304 5.04 18.14 -22.84
CA ARG A 304 4.63 17.89 -24.25
C ARG A 304 3.89 16.56 -24.59
N GLY A 305 2.71 16.66 -25.22
CA GLY A 305 1.88 15.56 -25.80
C GLY A 305 0.58 15.25 -25.02
N THR A 306 -0.31 14.34 -25.50
CA THR A 306 -1.60 13.94 -24.86
C THR A 306 -1.43 12.82 -23.82
N LYS A 307 -1.96 12.89 -22.58
CA LYS A 307 -1.97 11.83 -21.50
C LYS A 307 -0.91 10.70 -21.54
N SER A 308 -0.06 10.60 -20.51
CA SER A 308 0.93 9.52 -20.36
C SER A 308 0.44 8.47 -19.37
N ILE A 309 0.28 7.22 -19.82
CA ILE A 309 0.02 6.09 -18.93
C ILE A 309 1.37 5.45 -18.59
N PHE A 310 1.66 5.29 -17.29
CA PHE A 310 2.89 4.70 -16.77
C PHE A 310 2.55 3.39 -16.07
N ARG A 311 2.88 2.26 -16.71
CA ARG A 311 2.79 0.95 -16.08
C ARG A 311 4.04 0.72 -15.27
N TYR A 312 3.87 0.37 -14.01
CA TYR A 312 4.88 -0.40 -13.30
C TYR A 312 4.53 -1.87 -13.58
N PRO A 313 5.07 -2.50 -14.65
CA PRO A 313 6.48 -2.45 -15.09
C PRO A 313 6.74 -1.88 -16.50
N ASP A 314 5.77 -1.57 -17.35
CA ASP A 314 6.04 -1.07 -18.71
C ASP A 314 6.07 0.47 -18.82
N LEU A 315 7.20 1.09 -18.47
CA LEU A 315 7.45 2.52 -18.67
C LEU A 315 7.88 2.86 -20.13
N LYS A 316 7.21 2.27 -21.12
CA LYS A 316 7.41 2.60 -22.55
C LYS A 316 6.65 3.88 -22.89
N LYS A 317 7.35 5.03 -22.87
CA LYS A 317 7.24 6.20 -23.79
C LYS A 317 7.63 7.49 -23.08
N LEU A 318 8.93 7.78 -23.07
CA LEU A 318 9.44 9.12 -22.78
C LEU A 318 10.23 9.61 -23.99
N ASN A 319 9.65 10.60 -24.68
CA ASN A 319 10.28 11.32 -25.77
C ASN A 319 11.13 12.46 -25.17
N PRO A 320 12.46 12.46 -25.35
CA PRO A 320 13.35 13.42 -24.70
C PRO A 320 13.39 14.74 -25.46
N SER A 321 12.58 15.72 -25.07
CA SER A 321 12.90 17.13 -25.32
C SER A 321 12.21 18.03 -24.32
N THR A 322 12.91 18.38 -23.24
CA THR A 322 13.29 19.77 -22.86
C THR A 322 13.69 19.79 -21.39
N TRP A 323 14.95 20.19 -21.19
CA TRP A 323 15.63 20.38 -19.93
C TRP A 323 15.19 21.69 -19.27
N TYR A 324 15.10 21.74 -17.94
CA TYR A 324 15.30 23.01 -17.23
C TYR A 324 16.15 22.79 -15.98
N LYS A 325 17.36 23.37 -16.00
CA LYS A 325 18.26 23.50 -14.85
C LYS A 325 17.72 24.60 -13.92
N PRO A 326 17.84 24.49 -12.59
CA PRO A 326 17.44 25.56 -11.69
C PRO A 326 18.52 26.67 -11.65
N LYS A 327 18.07 27.88 -11.99
CA LYS A 327 18.57 29.23 -11.63
C LYS A 327 20.04 29.59 -11.93
N THR A 328 20.24 30.42 -12.97
CA THR A 328 21.04 31.66 -12.87
C THR A 328 20.41 32.72 -13.78
N ARG A 329 20.12 33.92 -13.26
CA ARG A 329 19.69 35.11 -14.02
C ARG A 329 20.81 35.58 -14.95
N TYR A 330 20.49 35.95 -16.19
CA TYR A 330 21.06 37.14 -16.86
C TYR A 330 20.01 37.77 -17.78
N LEU A 331 19.92 39.10 -17.71
CA LEU A 331 19.14 39.99 -18.58
C LEU A 331 19.93 40.24 -19.87
N LEU A 332 19.24 40.34 -21.01
CA LEU A 332 19.11 41.54 -21.88
C LEU A 332 18.70 41.14 -23.30
N ASN A 333 17.84 41.99 -23.90
CA ASN A 333 17.65 42.19 -25.34
C ASN A 333 19.02 42.11 -26.07
N GLN A 334 19.18 41.53 -27.25
CA GLN A 334 18.46 41.58 -28.52
C GLN A 334 18.72 40.30 -29.31
#